data_AF-A0A8H4AAJ3-F1
#
_entry.id   AF-A0A8H4AAJ3-F1
#
_cell.length_a   1.000
_cell.length_b   1.000
_cell.length_c   1.000
_cell.angle_alpha   90.00
_cell.angle_beta   90.00
_cell.angle_gamma   90.00
#
_symmetry.space_group_name_H-M   'P 1'
#
loop_
_entity.id
_entity.type
_entity.pdbx_description
1 polymer ?
#
loop_
_entity_poly.entity_id
_entity_poly.type
_entity_poly.pdbx_seq_one_letter_code
_entity_poly.pdbx_strand_id
1 'polypeptide(L)'
;MSESQKIRAQDLPYVFENLVEKYEGIGLKSCKTKETQRWRHASAQEAARQLTFYFPYFTELANLRSSTVYSLCEKHYNQLIVSNNLYNLLQGSTEEHNEPGLMIIKMM
;
A
#
# COMPACT_ATOMS: atom_id res chain seq x y z
N MET A 1 4.82 1.18 -35.00
CA MET A 1 4.99 1.65 -33.61
C MET A 1 3.71 1.30 -32.89
N SER A 2 3.71 0.29 -32.03
CA SER A 2 2.46 -0.18 -31.42
C SER A 2 1.98 0.80 -30.36
N GLU A 3 0.88 1.50 -30.65
CA GLU A 3 0.08 2.21 -29.66
C GLU A 3 -0.34 1.19 -28.58
N SER A 4 0.44 1.15 -27.50
CA SER A 4 0.07 0.38 -26.33
C SER A 4 -1.19 1.04 -25.80
N GLN A 5 -2.34 0.38 -25.98
CA GLN A 5 -3.58 0.78 -25.33
C GLN A 5 -3.26 0.99 -23.86
N LYS A 6 -3.23 2.25 -23.44
CA LYS A 6 -2.93 2.65 -22.05
C LYS A 6 -4.13 2.15 -21.24
N ILE A 7 -4.04 0.93 -20.73
CA ILE A 7 -5.06 0.34 -19.86
C ILE A 7 -5.32 1.37 -18.75
N ARG A 8 -6.58 1.71 -18.48
CA ARG A 8 -6.88 2.70 -17.44
C ARG A 8 -6.56 2.06 -16.10
N ALA A 9 -6.06 2.84 -15.14
CA ALA A 9 -5.76 2.33 -13.80
C ALA A 9 -6.98 1.62 -13.16
N GLN A 10 -8.20 2.09 -13.40
CA GLN A 10 -9.41 1.46 -12.85
C GLN A 10 -9.71 0.06 -13.40
N ASP A 11 -9.16 -0.30 -14.57
CA ASP A 11 -9.36 -1.61 -15.19
C ASP A 11 -8.24 -2.60 -14.78
N LEU A 12 -7.28 -2.16 -13.97
CA LEU A 12 -6.18 -2.98 -13.45
C LEU A 12 -6.50 -3.52 -12.06
N PRO A 13 -6.02 -4.74 -11.73
CA PRO A 13 -6.17 -5.32 -10.41
C PRO A 13 -5.63 -4.39 -9.32
N TYR A 14 -6.32 -4.39 -8.19
CA TYR A 14 -6.05 -3.48 -7.11
C TYR A 14 -4.94 -4.03 -6.19
N VAL A 15 -3.87 -3.25 -5.97
CA VAL A 15 -2.66 -3.68 -5.21
C VAL A 15 -3.00 -4.30 -3.85
N PHE A 16 -3.98 -3.74 -3.13
CA PHE A 16 -4.28 -4.13 -1.75
C PHE A 16 -5.62 -4.86 -1.61
N GLU A 17 -6.20 -5.38 -2.69
CA GLU A 17 -7.52 -6.05 -2.66
C GLU A 17 -7.60 -7.11 -1.56
N ASN A 18 -6.60 -8.00 -1.52
CA ASN A 18 -6.51 -9.07 -0.53
C ASN A 18 -5.66 -8.70 0.70
N LEU A 19 -5.13 -7.47 0.76
CA LEU A 19 -4.29 -7.00 1.86
C LEU A 19 -5.05 -6.15 2.87
N VAL A 20 -6.14 -5.50 2.43
CA VAL A 20 -6.97 -4.68 3.32
C VAL A 20 -7.47 -5.48 4.52
N GLU A 21 -8.03 -6.67 4.30
CA GLU A 21 -8.55 -7.50 5.41
C GLU A 21 -7.44 -7.94 6.37
N LYS A 22 -6.29 -8.36 5.83
CA LYS A 22 -5.16 -8.83 6.63
C LYS A 22 -4.54 -7.72 7.48
N TYR A 23 -4.52 -6.49 6.96
CA TYR A 23 -3.81 -5.36 7.55
C TYR A 23 -4.73 -4.25 8.06
N GLU A 24 -6.05 -4.49 8.15
CA GLU A 24 -6.98 -3.53 8.74
C GLU A 24 -6.61 -3.22 10.20
N GLY A 25 -6.20 -4.25 10.96
CA GLY A 25 -5.79 -4.12 12.36
C GLY A 25 -4.56 -3.24 12.59
N ILE A 26 -3.71 -3.05 11.58
CA ILE A 26 -2.56 -2.13 11.63
C ILE A 26 -2.90 -0.75 11.03
N GLY A 27 -4.16 -0.51 10.67
CA GLY A 27 -4.65 0.76 10.16
C GLY A 27 -4.63 0.91 8.63
N LEU A 28 -4.42 -0.16 7.86
CA LEU A 28 -4.61 -0.12 6.42
C LEU A 28 -6.11 0.02 6.11
N LYS A 29 -6.51 1.16 5.57
CA LYS A 29 -7.94 1.43 5.37
C LYS A 29 -8.45 0.72 4.12
N SER A 30 -9.71 0.29 4.12
CA SER A 30 -10.36 -0.19 2.91
C SER A 30 -10.52 0.90 1.85
N CYS A 31 -10.43 0.49 0.59
CA CYS A 31 -10.64 1.37 -0.55
C CYS A 31 -12.14 1.72 -0.62
N LYS A 32 -12.49 2.98 -0.94
CA LYS A 32 -13.92 3.37 -0.95
C LYS A 32 -14.54 3.03 -2.31
N THR A 33 -15.67 2.33 -2.33
CA THR A 33 -16.50 2.13 -3.53
C THR A 33 -17.35 3.37 -3.85
N LYS A 34 -16.72 4.55 -3.93
CA LYS A 34 -17.42 5.73 -4.44
C LYS A 34 -17.44 5.68 -5.97
N GLU A 35 -18.59 6.00 -6.57
CA GLU A 35 -18.76 6.02 -8.03
C GLU A 35 -17.74 6.92 -8.74
N THR A 36 -17.26 7.99 -8.08
CA THR A 36 -16.28 8.95 -8.63
C THR A 36 -14.86 8.73 -8.11
N GLN A 37 -14.52 7.54 -7.63
CA GLN A 37 -13.17 7.30 -7.08
C GLN A 37 -12.10 7.42 -8.18
N ARG A 38 -11.04 8.18 -7.88
CA ARG A 38 -9.87 8.28 -8.76
C ARG A 38 -8.94 7.09 -8.56
N TRP A 39 -8.54 6.50 -9.68
CA TRP A 39 -7.57 5.41 -9.73
C TRP A 39 -6.26 5.90 -10.34
N ARG A 40 -5.14 5.45 -9.78
CA ARG A 40 -3.78 5.77 -10.24
C ARG A 40 -3.00 4.50 -10.50
N HIS A 41 -2.09 4.55 -11.46
CA HIS A 41 -1.18 3.44 -11.71
C HIS A 41 -0.19 3.30 -10.56
N ALA A 42 -0.02 2.08 -10.04
CA ALA A 42 1.02 1.77 -9.06
C ALA A 42 2.44 1.97 -9.63
N SER A 43 2.58 1.92 -10.96
CA SER A 43 3.83 2.20 -11.69
C SER A 43 4.14 3.70 -11.84
N ALA A 44 3.27 4.60 -11.40
CA ALA A 44 3.62 6.02 -11.39
C ALA A 44 4.89 6.22 -10.54
N GLN A 45 5.86 6.99 -11.04
CA GLN A 45 7.21 7.05 -10.47
C GLN A 45 7.23 7.24 -8.94
N GLU A 46 6.40 8.15 -8.43
CA GLU A 46 6.28 8.41 -6.98
C GLU A 46 5.66 7.23 -6.22
N ALA A 47 4.62 6.61 -6.79
CA ALA A 47 3.96 5.46 -6.19
C ALA A 47 4.90 4.25 -6.13
N ALA A 48 5.59 3.96 -7.24
CA ALA A 48 6.55 2.88 -7.33
C ALA A 48 7.70 3.07 -6.33
N ARG A 49 8.22 4.30 -6.20
CA ARG A 49 9.27 4.63 -5.24
C ARG A 49 8.82 4.45 -3.80
N GLN A 50 7.63 4.92 -3.44
CA GLN A 50 7.14 4.80 -2.07
C GLN A 50 6.81 3.36 -1.70
N LEU A 51 6.22 2.59 -2.63
CA LEU A 51 5.90 1.18 -2.41
C LEU A 51 7.11 0.33 -2.00
N THR A 52 8.33 0.68 -2.44
CA THR A 52 9.53 -0.07 -2.03
C THR A 52 9.82 0.02 -0.54
N PHE A 53 9.47 1.13 0.13
CA PHE A 53 9.60 1.28 1.58
C PHE A 53 8.61 0.39 2.35
N TYR A 54 7.51 0.01 1.71
CA TYR A 54 6.49 -0.84 2.30
C TYR A 54 6.73 -2.35 2.07
N PHE A 55 7.63 -2.74 1.16
CA PHE A 55 8.00 -4.14 0.93
C PHE A 55 8.43 -4.94 2.18
N PRO A 56 9.19 -4.38 3.15
CA PRO A 56 9.52 -5.11 4.37
C PRO A 56 8.31 -5.34 5.29
N TYR A 57 7.26 -4.51 5.20
CA TYR A 57 6.06 -4.62 6.04
C TYR A 57 4.94 -5.44 5.38
N PHE A 58 4.89 -5.43 4.05
CA PHE A 58 3.94 -6.17 3.24
C PHE A 58 4.70 -7.04 2.24
N THR A 59 5.06 -8.25 2.68
CA THR A 59 5.87 -9.18 1.87
C THR A 59 5.15 -9.60 0.58
N GLU A 60 3.83 -9.50 0.55
CA GLU A 60 2.99 -9.71 -0.63
C GLU A 60 3.24 -8.66 -1.73
N LEU A 61 3.64 -7.44 -1.35
CA LEU A 61 4.01 -6.39 -2.30
C LEU A 61 5.36 -6.67 -2.98
N ALA A 62 6.22 -7.52 -2.40
CA ALA A 62 7.51 -7.87 -2.99
C ALA A 62 7.37 -8.63 -4.32
N ASN A 63 6.24 -9.31 -4.53
CA ASN A 63 5.87 -9.95 -5.79
C ASN A 63 5.29 -8.96 -6.81
N LEU A 64 4.88 -7.76 -6.36
CA LEU A 64 4.32 -6.71 -7.21
C LEU A 64 5.39 -5.79 -7.81
N ARG A 65 6.68 -6.16 -7.73
CA ARG A 65 7.78 -5.42 -8.38
C ARG A 65 7.54 -5.17 -9.89
N SER A 66 6.68 -5.97 -10.53
CA SER A 66 6.04 -5.67 -11.81
C SER A 66 4.86 -4.69 -11.66
N SER A 67 5.10 -3.49 -11.11
CA SER A 67 4.06 -2.50 -10.72
C SER A 67 3.25 -1.93 -11.89
N THR A 68 3.56 -2.29 -13.14
CA THR A 68 2.92 -1.80 -14.37
C THR A 68 1.49 -2.30 -14.56
N VAL A 69 1.10 -3.38 -13.88
CA VAL A 69 -0.21 -4.02 -14.04
C VAL A 69 -1.16 -3.79 -12.87
N TYR A 70 -0.83 -2.92 -11.92
CA TYR A 70 -1.67 -2.69 -10.74
C TYR A 70 -2.15 -1.26 -10.58
N SER A 71 -3.25 -1.12 -9.85
CA SER A 71 -3.89 0.14 -9.53
C SER A 71 -3.89 0.46 -8.04
N LEU A 72 -3.92 1.76 -7.76
CA LEU A 72 -4.10 2.32 -6.43
C LEU A 72 -5.32 3.23 -6.47
N CYS A 73 -6.20 3.09 -5.49
CA CYS A 73 -7.23 4.09 -5.32
C CYS A 73 -6.73 5.32 -4.57
N GLU A 74 -7.44 6.43 -4.73
CA GLU A 74 -7.10 7.72 -4.14
C GLU A 74 -6.82 7.65 -2.64
N LYS A 75 -7.60 6.88 -1.88
CA LYS A 75 -7.41 6.76 -0.43
C LYS A 75 -6.07 6.13 -0.08
N HIS A 76 -5.70 5.05 -0.75
CA HIS A 76 -4.43 4.36 -0.55
C HIS A 76 -3.27 5.17 -1.08
N TYR A 77 -3.43 5.83 -2.22
CA TYR A 77 -2.44 6.78 -2.71
C TYR A 77 -2.19 7.88 -1.66
N ASN A 78 -3.24 8.48 -1.11
CA ASN A 78 -3.08 9.52 -0.09
C ASN A 78 -2.49 8.97 1.21
N GLN A 79 -2.90 7.78 1.64
CA GLN A 79 -2.41 7.17 2.88
C GLN A 79 -0.93 6.74 2.79
N LEU A 80 -0.53 6.13 1.67
CA LEU A 80 0.79 5.53 1.50
C LEU A 80 1.82 6.51 0.94
N ILE A 81 1.38 7.43 0.08
CA ILE A 81 2.28 8.27 -0.73
C ILE A 81 2.29 9.71 -0.22
N VAL A 82 1.13 10.27 0.12
CA VAL A 82 1.00 11.69 0.49
C VAL A 82 1.21 11.89 1.99
N SER A 83 0.60 11.04 2.81
CA SER A 83 0.51 11.27 4.24
C SER A 83 1.69 10.68 5.02
N ASN A 84 2.35 9.62 4.53
CA ASN A 84 3.35 8.82 5.25
C ASN A 84 2.95 8.33 6.66
N ASN A 85 1.73 8.60 7.13
CA ASN A 85 1.28 8.28 8.48
C ASN A 85 1.30 6.77 8.74
N LEU A 86 0.96 5.96 7.73
CA LEU A 86 1.03 4.51 7.87
C LEU A 86 2.48 4.03 7.99
N TYR A 87 3.40 4.61 7.21
CA TYR A 87 4.81 4.30 7.29
C TYR A 87 5.41 4.68 8.65
N ASN A 88 5.05 5.84 9.19
CA ASN A 88 5.50 6.26 10.52
C ASN A 88 4.93 5.36 11.62
N LEU A 89 3.67 4.93 11.51
CA LEU A 89 3.08 3.96 12.43
C LEU A 89 3.81 2.61 12.39
N LEU A 90 4.12 2.13 11.18
CA LEU A 90 4.88 0.90 10.96
C LEU A 90 6.31 1.00 11.49
N GLN A 91 6.99 2.13 11.31
CA GLN A 91 8.32 2.38 11.88
C GLN A 91 8.30 2.55 13.41
N GLY A 92 7.31 3.26 13.95
CA GLY A 92 7.14 3.41 15.40
C GLY A 92 6.76 2.11 16.10
N SER A 93 6.14 1.16 15.38
CA SER A 93 5.95 -0.22 15.87
C SER A 93 7.23 -1.06 15.86
N THR A 94 8.30 -0.58 15.23
CA THR A 94 9.64 -1.20 15.24
C THR A 94 10.64 -0.49 16.15
N GLU A 95 10.25 0.60 16.83
CA GLU A 95 11.05 1.14 17.93
C GLU A 95 10.78 0.33 19.20
N GLU A 96 11.75 -0.52 19.54
CA GLU A 96 11.90 -1.10 20.86
C GLU A 96 11.87 0.03 21.90
N HIS A 97 10.73 0.20 22.56
CA HIS A 97 10.72 0.79 23.89
C HIS A 97 11.54 -0.14 24.79
N ASN A 98 12.78 0.26 25.08
CA ASN A 98 13.49 -0.16 26.28
C ASN A 98 12.75 0.41 27.50
N GLU A 99 11.59 -0.16 27.81
CA GLU A 99 10.91 -0.03 29.09
C GLU A 99 10.52 -1.45 29.53
N PRO A 100 10.98 -1.91 30.71
CA PRO A 100 10.73 -3.27 31.18
C PRO A 100 9.29 -3.38 31.68
N GLY A 101 8.34 -3.66 30.78
CA GLY A 101 6.96 -3.86 31.19
C GLY A 101 5.93 -3.92 30.06
N LEU A 102 5.69 -5.16 29.59
CA LEU A 102 4.38 -5.66 29.13
C LEU A 102 4.02 -5.59 27.62
N MET A 103 4.14 -6.79 27.03
CA MET A 103 3.34 -7.46 25.97
C MET A 103 3.38 -7.00 24.50
N ILE A 104 4.38 -7.56 23.80
CA ILE A 104 4.29 -8.42 22.59
C ILE A 104 2.98 -8.37 21.79
N ILE A 105 3.06 -7.89 20.54
CA ILE A 105 2.33 -8.50 19.42
C ILE A 105 3.37 -8.94 18.39
N LYS A 106 3.83 -10.18 18.54
CA LYS A 106 4.61 -10.90 17.53
C LYS A 106 3.58 -11.53 16.59
N MET A 107 3.38 -10.93 15.41
CA MET A 107 2.62 -11.58 14.34
C MET A 107 3.43 -12.81 13.89
N MET A 108 2.96 -13.99 14.30
CA MET A 108 3.31 -15.29 13.69
C MET A 108 2.56 -15.44 12.37
#